data_AF-A0A3B8PXV8-F1
#
_entry.id   AF-A0A3B8PXV8-F1
#
_cell.length_a   1.000
_cell.length_b   1.000
_cell.length_c   1.000
_cell.angle_alpha   90.00
_cell.angle_beta   90.00
_cell.angle_gamma   90.00
#
_symmetry.space_group_name_H-M   'P 1'
#
loop_
_entity.id
_entity.type
_entity.pdbx_description
1 polymer ?
#
loop_
_entity_poly.entity_id
_entity_poly.type
_entity_poly.pdbx_seq_one_letter_code
_entity_poly.pdbx_strand_id
1 'polypeptide(L)'
;MWQQQATHIKMTLPTKLKLLAALAIGSSTGASAFAGTIDFENMPQDYWYFGGQVNFGNFWQGVTFGPQSTILEDQVFGYNSAGYPPHSGHAVLFTISLPYIEAVFDNPVDQVDLWYTSISDFVIDAYDSGGNLLTSSVGGANYGSNSPLGVSWATKDIKKIVMHDSGNYFTVDDITADLLTGNPRGVPDSLSTVSALAFAMGGLALLRRKYHP
;
A
#
# COMPACT_ATOMS: atom_id res chain seq x y z
N MET A 1 57.06 -16.56 67.40
CA MET A 1 57.19 -16.07 66.01
C MET A 1 56.06 -16.73 65.22
N TRP A 2 54.96 -16.02 65.02
CA TRP A 2 53.69 -16.54 64.51
C TRP A 2 53.63 -16.32 63.00
N GLN A 3 53.53 -17.38 62.19
CA GLN A 3 53.21 -17.27 60.76
C GLN A 3 51.75 -17.69 60.55
N GLN A 4 50.93 -16.71 60.15
CA GLN A 4 49.54 -16.89 59.76
C GLN A 4 49.46 -17.59 58.39
N GLN A 5 48.69 -18.67 58.30
CA GLN A 5 48.28 -19.28 57.02
C GLN A 5 47.09 -18.49 56.46
N ALA A 6 47.26 -17.94 55.25
CA ALA A 6 46.19 -17.28 54.50
C ALA A 6 45.40 -18.33 53.68
N THR A 7 44.13 -18.51 54.02
CA THR A 7 43.20 -19.41 53.32
C THR A 7 42.64 -18.73 52.07
N HIS A 8 43.05 -19.18 50.89
CA HIS A 8 42.47 -18.72 49.61
C HIS A 8 41.12 -19.42 49.36
N ILE A 9 40.02 -18.69 49.49
CA ILE A 9 38.67 -19.16 49.10
C ILE A 9 38.48 -18.88 47.61
N LYS A 10 38.44 -19.93 46.77
CA LYS A 10 37.98 -19.84 45.38
C LYS A 10 36.45 -19.85 45.36
N MET A 11 35.82 -18.72 45.08
CA MET A 11 34.40 -18.67 44.72
C MET A 11 34.22 -19.06 43.24
N THR A 12 33.77 -20.28 42.99
CA THR A 12 33.21 -20.68 41.70
C THR A 12 31.74 -20.26 41.61
N LEU A 13 31.42 -19.37 40.67
CA LEU A 13 30.03 -19.01 40.34
C LEU A 13 29.29 -20.20 39.72
N PRO A 14 28.05 -20.50 40.14
CA PRO A 14 27.27 -21.60 39.57
C PRO A 14 26.76 -21.27 38.16
N THR A 15 27.14 -22.12 37.22
CA THR A 15 26.76 -22.21 35.80
C THR A 15 25.29 -22.60 35.62
N LYS A 16 24.34 -21.69 35.81
CA LYS A 16 22.95 -21.90 35.35
C LYS A 16 22.29 -20.60 34.89
N LEU A 17 22.80 -20.03 33.80
CA LEU A 17 22.00 -19.14 32.95
C LEU A 17 21.90 -19.82 31.57
N LYS A 18 20.91 -20.70 31.42
CA LYS A 18 20.57 -21.29 30.12
C LYS A 18 19.86 -20.22 29.31
N LEU A 19 20.62 -19.55 28.45
CA LEU A 19 20.12 -18.64 27.43
C LEU A 19 19.26 -19.46 26.45
N LEU A 20 17.93 -19.32 26.49
CA LEU A 20 17.06 -19.80 25.42
C LEU A 20 17.20 -18.81 24.25
N ALA A 21 18.10 -19.10 23.31
CA ALA A 21 18.04 -18.52 21.98
C ALA A 21 17.08 -19.38 21.15
N ALA A 22 15.81 -18.99 21.09
CA ALA A 22 14.86 -19.58 20.16
C ALA A 22 15.22 -19.07 18.75
N LEU A 23 15.85 -19.95 17.96
CA LEU A 23 16.12 -19.73 16.54
C LEU A 23 14.78 -19.78 15.80
N ALA A 24 14.21 -18.61 15.51
CA ALA A 24 13.08 -18.50 14.59
C ALA A 24 13.60 -18.78 13.17
N ILE A 25 13.43 -20.01 12.69
CA ILE A 25 13.61 -20.34 11.28
C ILE A 25 12.42 -19.68 10.56
N GLY A 26 12.66 -18.47 10.04
CA GLY A 26 11.71 -17.79 9.17
C GLY A 26 11.56 -18.60 7.89
N SER A 27 10.42 -19.25 7.72
CA SER A 27 9.98 -19.82 6.47
C SER A 27 9.81 -18.68 5.47
N SER A 28 10.80 -18.43 4.60
CA SER A 28 10.58 -17.57 3.44
C SER A 28 9.73 -18.36 2.43
N THR A 29 8.42 -18.35 2.61
CA THR A 29 7.48 -18.72 1.57
C THR A 29 7.72 -17.77 0.41
N GLY A 30 8.26 -18.28 -0.70
CA GLY A 30 8.31 -17.54 -1.96
C GLY A 30 6.88 -17.19 -2.34
N ALA A 31 6.48 -15.95 -2.10
CA ALA A 31 5.23 -15.42 -2.61
C ALA A 31 5.33 -15.48 -4.14
N SER A 32 4.47 -16.28 -4.78
CA SER A 32 4.17 -16.02 -6.19
C SER A 32 3.70 -14.57 -6.27
N ALA A 33 4.36 -13.78 -7.11
CA ALA A 33 3.87 -12.45 -7.44
C ALA A 33 2.52 -12.62 -8.15
N PHE A 34 1.43 -12.54 -7.38
CA PHE A 34 0.13 -12.31 -7.98
C PHE A 34 0.15 -10.87 -8.49
N ALA A 35 -0.10 -10.69 -9.79
CA ALA A 35 -0.50 -9.40 -10.30
C ALA A 35 -1.97 -9.23 -9.91
N GLY A 36 -2.22 -8.48 -8.84
CA GLY A 36 -3.57 -8.10 -8.44
C GLY A 36 -4.05 -6.90 -9.24
N THR A 37 -5.34 -6.83 -9.47
CA THR A 37 -6.02 -5.70 -10.11
C THR A 37 -6.81 -4.92 -9.07
N ILE A 38 -6.68 -3.59 -9.08
CA ILE A 38 -7.54 -2.68 -8.32
C ILE A 38 -8.67 -2.24 -9.26
N ASP A 39 -9.89 -2.67 -8.96
CA ASP A 39 -11.12 -2.40 -9.73
C ASP A 39 -11.92 -1.19 -9.18
N PHE A 40 -11.53 -0.64 -8.03
CA PHE A 40 -12.20 0.51 -7.36
C PHE A 40 -13.65 0.30 -6.89
N GLU A 41 -14.28 -0.83 -7.20
CA GLU A 41 -15.69 -1.13 -6.95
C GLU A 41 -16.09 -1.14 -5.46
N ASN A 42 -15.13 -1.50 -4.59
CA ASN A 42 -15.38 -1.67 -3.17
C ASN A 42 -14.90 -0.48 -2.32
N MET A 43 -14.82 0.70 -2.92
CA MET A 43 -14.35 1.91 -2.26
C MET A 43 -15.41 2.48 -1.30
N PRO A 44 -15.06 2.75 -0.03
CA PRO A 44 -15.96 3.45 0.90
C PRO A 44 -16.45 4.79 0.35
N GLN A 45 -17.73 5.11 0.64
CA GLN A 45 -18.40 6.32 0.14
C GLN A 45 -17.67 7.63 0.51
N ASP A 46 -16.97 7.67 1.64
CA ASP A 46 -16.18 8.83 2.07
C ASP A 46 -15.09 9.24 1.05
N TYR A 47 -14.63 8.29 0.23
CA TYR A 47 -13.62 8.52 -0.81
C TYR A 47 -14.22 8.87 -2.18
N TRP A 48 -15.55 8.84 -2.31
CA TRP A 48 -16.23 9.20 -3.54
C TRP A 48 -16.26 10.73 -3.70
N TYR A 49 -16.26 11.18 -4.96
CA TYR A 49 -16.30 12.60 -5.30
C TYR A 49 -17.55 13.31 -4.77
N PHE A 50 -18.69 12.61 -4.68
CA PHE A 50 -19.92 13.19 -4.12
C PHE A 50 -20.20 12.77 -2.67
N GLY A 51 -19.39 11.87 -2.11
CA GLY A 51 -19.53 11.38 -0.73
C GLY A 51 -18.67 12.13 0.28
N GLY A 52 -17.43 12.47 -0.07
CA GLY A 52 -16.53 13.21 0.82
C GLY A 52 -15.36 13.92 0.16
N GLN A 53 -15.02 13.59 -1.10
CA GLN A 53 -13.88 14.17 -1.83
C GLN A 53 -12.54 13.99 -1.09
N VAL A 54 -12.43 12.95 -0.26
CA VAL A 54 -11.22 12.67 0.49
C VAL A 54 -10.26 11.88 -0.38
N ASN A 55 -8.98 12.29 -0.43
CA ASN A 55 -7.95 11.48 -1.04
C ASN A 55 -7.82 10.15 -0.27
N PHE A 56 -8.01 9.03 -0.95
CA PHE A 56 -7.94 7.71 -0.33
C PHE A 56 -6.51 7.19 -0.09
N GLY A 57 -5.50 7.84 -0.67
CA GLY A 57 -4.10 7.62 -0.27
C GLY A 57 -3.66 6.16 -0.39
N ASN A 58 -3.26 5.59 0.74
CA ASN A 58 -2.73 4.23 0.87
C ASN A 58 -3.83 3.18 1.18
N PHE A 59 -5.09 3.47 0.85
CA PHE A 59 -6.22 2.57 1.07
C PHE A 59 -6.00 1.19 0.44
N TRP A 60 -5.31 1.10 -0.70
CA TRP A 60 -4.97 -0.18 -1.33
C TRP A 60 -3.62 -0.71 -0.85
N GLN A 61 -3.50 -2.02 -0.73
CA GLN A 61 -2.20 -2.64 -0.40
C GLN A 61 -1.23 -2.52 -1.58
N GLY A 62 0.02 -2.18 -1.28
CA GLY A 62 1.08 -2.14 -2.28
C GLY A 62 1.20 -0.82 -3.05
N VAL A 63 0.26 0.11 -2.88
CA VAL A 63 0.29 1.40 -3.59
C VAL A 63 -0.36 2.52 -2.77
N THR A 64 0.14 3.74 -2.97
CA THR A 64 -0.43 4.98 -2.44
C THR A 64 -0.77 5.91 -3.60
N PHE A 65 -2.03 6.32 -3.68
CA PHE A 65 -2.52 7.25 -4.70
C PHE A 65 -2.54 8.69 -4.20
N GLY A 66 -2.33 9.64 -5.09
CA GLY A 66 -2.47 11.04 -4.73
C GLY A 66 -2.19 12.03 -5.87
N PRO A 67 -2.10 13.32 -5.53
CA PRO A 67 -2.39 13.89 -4.21
C PRO A 67 -3.88 14.18 -3.96
N GLN A 68 -4.74 14.08 -5.00
CA GLN A 68 -6.19 14.32 -4.91
C GLN A 68 -7.02 13.20 -5.55
N SER A 69 -6.58 11.95 -5.41
CA SER A 69 -7.24 10.78 -5.97
C SER A 69 -8.57 10.50 -5.28
N THR A 70 -9.64 10.40 -6.05
CA THR A 70 -11.00 10.11 -5.58
C THR A 70 -11.70 9.18 -6.56
N ILE A 71 -12.92 8.76 -6.24
CA ILE A 71 -13.70 7.83 -7.05
C ILE A 71 -14.92 8.53 -7.63
N LEU A 72 -15.15 8.37 -8.92
CA LEU A 72 -16.44 8.64 -9.55
C LEU A 72 -17.22 7.32 -9.62
N GLU A 73 -18.47 7.34 -9.19
CA GLU A 73 -19.33 6.16 -9.08
C GLU A 73 -20.66 6.45 -9.80
N ASP A 74 -21.13 5.52 -10.63
CA ASP A 74 -22.22 5.79 -11.58
C ASP A 74 -23.64 5.44 -11.09
N GLN A 75 -23.82 4.59 -10.07
CA GLN A 75 -25.12 4.08 -9.62
C GLN A 75 -25.77 4.94 -8.53
N VAL A 76 -24.99 5.57 -7.66
CA VAL A 76 -25.49 6.32 -6.49
C VAL A 76 -25.60 7.80 -6.79
N PHE A 77 -24.49 8.44 -7.15
CA PHE A 77 -24.46 9.88 -7.42
C PHE A 77 -24.46 10.20 -8.91
N GLY A 78 -23.99 9.26 -9.73
CA GLY A 78 -23.88 9.42 -11.16
C GLY A 78 -22.73 10.36 -11.54
N TYR A 79 -22.08 10.03 -12.64
CA TYR A 79 -21.23 10.94 -13.38
C TYR A 79 -21.54 10.77 -14.86
N ASN A 80 -20.82 11.49 -15.73
CA ASN A 80 -20.94 11.32 -17.17
C ASN A 80 -20.29 10.00 -17.63
N SER A 81 -20.78 8.85 -17.15
CA SER A 81 -20.25 7.51 -17.47
C SER A 81 -20.46 7.14 -18.94
N ALA A 82 -21.43 7.75 -19.63
CA ALA A 82 -21.52 7.61 -21.09
C ALA A 82 -20.31 8.20 -21.84
N GLY A 83 -19.68 9.25 -21.29
CA GLY A 83 -18.46 9.85 -21.83
C GLY A 83 -17.18 9.26 -21.26
N TYR A 84 -17.23 8.76 -20.03
CA TYR A 84 -16.11 8.16 -19.30
C TYR A 84 -16.49 6.76 -18.79
N PRO A 85 -16.79 5.79 -19.66
CA PRO A 85 -17.33 4.52 -19.21
C PRO A 85 -16.30 3.75 -18.39
N PRO A 86 -16.71 3.14 -17.25
CA PRO A 86 -15.84 2.20 -16.56
C PRO A 86 -15.53 1.02 -17.48
N HIS A 87 -14.34 0.44 -17.34
CA HIS A 87 -14.01 -0.82 -18.00
C HIS A 87 -14.64 -2.01 -17.26
N SER A 88 -14.63 -1.97 -15.94
CA SER A 88 -15.32 -2.95 -15.10
C SER A 88 -16.26 -2.26 -14.10
N GLY A 89 -17.35 -2.94 -13.75
CA GLY A 89 -18.23 -2.47 -12.68
C GLY A 89 -18.84 -1.08 -12.86
N HIS A 90 -18.69 -0.21 -11.87
CA HIS A 90 -19.39 1.08 -11.74
C HIS A 90 -18.56 2.24 -11.17
N ALA A 91 -17.30 2.00 -10.80
CA ALA A 91 -16.42 2.98 -10.19
C ALA A 91 -15.17 3.23 -11.05
N VAL A 92 -14.70 4.48 -11.08
CA VAL A 92 -13.44 4.83 -11.75
C VAL A 92 -12.61 5.77 -10.89
N LEU A 93 -11.29 5.65 -11.01
CA LEU A 93 -10.33 6.56 -10.43
C LEU A 93 -10.35 7.90 -11.17
N PHE A 94 -10.40 8.98 -10.38
CA PHE A 94 -10.43 10.37 -10.84
C PHE A 94 -9.56 11.26 -9.94
N THR A 95 -9.26 12.47 -10.40
CA THR A 95 -8.57 13.50 -9.61
C THR A 95 -9.42 14.75 -9.52
N ILE A 96 -9.49 15.39 -8.36
CA ILE A 96 -10.48 16.45 -8.12
C ILE A 96 -10.19 17.71 -8.94
N SER A 97 -8.95 18.21 -8.90
CA SER A 97 -8.61 19.50 -9.51
C SER A 97 -7.21 19.58 -10.10
N LEU A 98 -6.49 18.46 -10.14
CA LEU A 98 -5.14 18.40 -10.68
C LEU A 98 -5.13 17.72 -12.04
N PRO A 99 -4.16 18.04 -12.90
CA PRO A 99 -4.11 17.44 -14.21
C PRO A 99 -3.45 16.05 -14.23
N TYR A 100 -3.27 15.44 -13.05
CA TYR A 100 -2.56 14.18 -12.92
C TYR A 100 -2.99 13.41 -11.67
N ILE A 101 -2.67 12.12 -11.68
CA ILE A 101 -2.70 11.21 -10.54
C ILE A 101 -1.35 10.53 -10.43
N GLU A 102 -0.79 10.49 -9.23
CA GLU A 102 0.37 9.66 -8.91
C GLU A 102 -0.08 8.36 -8.26
N ALA A 103 0.55 7.25 -8.65
CA ALA A 103 0.48 5.99 -7.93
C ALA A 103 1.91 5.61 -7.53
N VAL A 104 2.19 5.62 -6.23
CA VAL A 104 3.50 5.30 -5.65
C VAL A 104 3.44 3.89 -5.05
N PHE A 105 4.23 2.98 -5.60
CA PHE A 105 4.24 1.58 -5.17
C PHE A 105 5.05 1.39 -3.88
N ASP A 106 4.60 0.55 -2.96
CA ASP A 106 5.33 0.21 -1.72
C ASP A 106 6.67 -0.47 -2.05
N ASN A 107 6.67 -1.34 -3.06
CA ASN A 107 7.84 -1.98 -3.63
C ASN A 107 7.93 -1.68 -5.13
N PRO A 108 9.13 -1.53 -5.72
CA PRO A 108 9.26 -1.38 -7.15
C PRO A 108 8.61 -2.53 -7.93
N VAL A 109 7.98 -2.19 -9.05
CA VAL A 109 7.28 -3.10 -9.98
C VAL A 109 7.97 -3.10 -11.34
N ASP A 110 7.74 -4.11 -12.16
CA ASP A 110 8.31 -4.22 -13.52
C ASP A 110 7.33 -3.79 -14.62
N GLN A 111 6.04 -3.92 -14.36
CA GLN A 111 4.98 -3.57 -15.30
C GLN A 111 3.77 -3.00 -14.56
N VAL A 112 3.15 -2.01 -15.19
CA VAL A 112 1.84 -1.48 -14.78
C VAL A 112 0.95 -1.41 -16.01
N ASP A 113 -0.22 -2.04 -15.93
CA ASP A 113 -1.28 -1.98 -16.93
C ASP A 113 -2.54 -1.38 -16.29
N LEU A 114 -3.33 -0.66 -17.08
CA LEU A 114 -4.59 -0.06 -16.65
C LEU A 114 -5.53 0.12 -17.83
N TRP A 115 -6.78 0.45 -17.54
CA TRP A 115 -7.74 0.97 -18.51
C TRP A 115 -7.94 2.46 -18.30
N TYR A 116 -8.10 3.20 -19.38
CA TYR A 116 -8.35 4.64 -19.31
C TYR A 116 -9.46 5.08 -20.26
N THR A 117 -10.10 6.18 -19.89
CA THR A 117 -10.86 7.03 -20.80
C THR A 117 -10.31 8.45 -20.73
N SER A 118 -10.10 9.13 -21.86
CA SER A 118 -9.72 10.55 -21.89
C SER A 118 -10.26 11.29 -23.12
N ILE A 119 -10.47 12.61 -22.97
CA ILE A 119 -10.80 13.54 -24.07
C ILE A 119 -9.54 13.94 -24.87
N SER A 120 -8.35 13.80 -24.29
CA SER A 120 -7.08 14.13 -24.93
C SER A 120 -6.11 12.94 -24.90
N ASP A 121 -4.90 13.13 -25.42
CA ASP A 121 -3.87 12.10 -25.30
C ASP A 121 -3.57 11.87 -23.81
N PHE A 122 -3.65 10.62 -23.40
CA PHE A 122 -3.42 10.17 -22.03
C PHE A 122 -2.02 9.56 -21.93
N VAL A 123 -1.29 9.93 -20.88
CA VAL A 123 0.12 9.60 -20.71
C VAL A 123 0.32 8.90 -19.38
N ILE A 124 1.12 7.83 -19.40
CA ILE A 124 1.67 7.18 -18.20
C ILE A 124 3.17 7.37 -18.21
N ASP A 125 3.69 8.13 -17.26
CA ASP A 125 5.12 8.30 -17.04
C ASP A 125 5.56 7.43 -15.84
N ALA A 126 6.54 6.55 -16.05
CA ALA A 126 7.09 5.68 -15.02
C ALA A 126 8.43 6.21 -14.50
N TYR A 127 8.57 6.28 -13.17
CA TYR A 127 9.74 6.82 -12.49
C TYR A 127 10.36 5.81 -11.52
N ASP A 128 11.68 5.89 -11.36
CA ASP A 128 12.41 5.16 -10.34
C ASP A 128 12.29 5.79 -8.93
N SER A 129 12.93 5.17 -7.94
CA SER A 129 12.95 5.69 -6.56
C SER A 129 13.74 6.99 -6.37
N GLY A 130 14.60 7.34 -7.32
CA GLY A 130 15.31 8.62 -7.36
C GLY A 130 14.51 9.74 -8.03
N GLY A 131 13.34 9.43 -8.60
CA GLY A 131 12.51 10.37 -9.35
C GLY A 131 12.98 10.57 -10.79
N ASN A 132 13.83 9.69 -11.33
CA ASN A 132 14.21 9.73 -12.74
C ASN A 132 13.13 9.07 -13.59
N LEU A 133 12.80 9.68 -14.73
CA LEU A 133 11.90 9.07 -15.71
C LEU A 133 12.59 7.86 -16.34
N LEU A 134 11.95 6.70 -16.26
CA LEU A 134 12.40 5.44 -16.86
C LEU A 134 11.82 5.28 -18.27
N THR A 135 10.49 5.39 -18.38
CA THR A 135 9.76 5.22 -19.64
C THR A 135 8.43 5.96 -19.59
N SER A 136 7.85 6.20 -20.77
CA SER A 136 6.51 6.76 -20.93
C SER A 136 5.72 5.94 -21.94
N SER A 137 4.40 5.94 -21.79
CA SER A 137 3.45 5.38 -22.76
C SER A 137 2.36 6.39 -23.02
N VAL A 138 1.91 6.50 -24.27
CA VAL A 138 0.90 7.47 -24.71
C VAL A 138 -0.23 6.72 -25.41
N GLY A 139 -1.44 6.89 -24.89
CA GLY A 139 -2.68 6.46 -25.51
C GLY A 139 -3.42 7.66 -26.10
N GLY A 140 -4.07 7.48 -27.26
CA GLY A 140 -4.87 8.55 -27.87
C GLY A 140 -6.17 8.81 -27.12
N ALA A 141 -6.80 9.96 -27.38
CA ALA A 141 -8.15 10.25 -26.87
C ALA A 141 -9.17 9.17 -27.30
N ASN A 142 -10.04 8.77 -26.36
CA ASN A 142 -11.00 7.68 -26.54
C ASN A 142 -12.35 7.93 -25.85
N TYR A 143 -12.72 9.19 -25.59
CA TYR A 143 -13.99 9.62 -25.00
C TYR A 143 -15.21 8.87 -25.55
N GLY A 144 -16.05 8.35 -24.65
CA GLY A 144 -17.20 7.49 -24.96
C GLY A 144 -16.87 6.01 -25.10
N SER A 145 -15.60 5.62 -24.90
CA SER A 145 -15.10 4.25 -24.82
C SER A 145 -13.96 4.18 -23.81
N ASN A 146 -13.35 3.03 -23.62
CA ASN A 146 -12.12 2.87 -22.85
C ASN A 146 -11.09 2.05 -23.63
N SER A 147 -9.83 2.11 -23.21
CA SER A 147 -8.74 1.37 -23.86
C SER A 147 -7.69 0.96 -22.83
N PRO A 148 -7.00 -0.18 -23.05
CA PRO A 148 -5.89 -0.58 -22.19
C PRO A 148 -4.64 0.24 -22.53
N LEU A 149 -3.84 0.56 -21.52
CA LEU A 149 -2.52 1.18 -21.66
C LEU A 149 -1.60 0.66 -20.55
N GLY A 150 -0.31 0.53 -20.85
CA GLY A 150 0.66 0.06 -19.88
C GLY A 150 2.06 0.60 -20.13
N VAL A 151 2.88 0.47 -19.09
CA VAL A 151 4.32 0.79 -19.06
C VAL A 151 5.06 -0.38 -18.43
N SER A 152 6.23 -0.70 -18.96
CA SER A 152 7.09 -1.77 -18.45
C SER A 152 8.55 -1.36 -18.44
N TRP A 153 9.30 -1.83 -17.46
CA TRP A 153 10.74 -1.60 -17.34
C TRP A 153 11.46 -2.87 -16.84
N ALA A 154 12.45 -3.31 -17.61
CA ALA A 154 13.03 -4.65 -17.50
C ALA A 154 13.71 -4.98 -16.15
N THR A 155 14.08 -3.98 -15.35
CA THR A 155 14.85 -4.17 -14.11
C THR A 155 14.01 -4.11 -12.83
N LYS A 156 12.67 -4.05 -12.92
CA LYS A 156 11.77 -3.92 -11.75
C LYS A 156 12.12 -2.69 -10.90
N ASP A 157 12.21 -1.54 -11.56
CA ASP A 157 12.61 -0.27 -10.94
C ASP A 157 11.47 0.76 -10.90
N ILE A 158 10.28 0.45 -11.40
CA ILE A 158 9.15 1.40 -11.41
C ILE A 158 8.67 1.58 -9.97
N LYS A 159 8.95 2.74 -9.39
CA LYS A 159 8.54 3.10 -8.02
C LYS A 159 7.30 3.98 -8.00
N LYS A 160 7.08 4.74 -9.07
CA LYS A 160 5.96 5.66 -9.22
C LYS A 160 5.51 5.68 -10.67
N ILE A 161 4.21 5.74 -10.91
CA ILE A 161 3.67 6.23 -12.18
C ILE A 161 2.95 7.56 -11.97
N VAL A 162 2.99 8.41 -12.99
CA VAL A 162 2.17 9.62 -13.12
C VAL A 162 1.28 9.45 -14.32
N MET A 163 -0.03 9.45 -14.07
CA MET A 163 -1.10 9.36 -15.06
C MET A 163 -1.64 10.75 -15.31
N HIS A 164 -1.60 11.23 -16.55
CA HIS A 164 -2.01 12.60 -16.87
C HIS A 164 -2.50 12.75 -18.30
N ASP A 165 -3.22 13.83 -18.56
CA ASP A 165 -3.57 14.29 -19.91
C ASP A 165 -3.31 15.81 -20.02
N SER A 166 -3.86 16.46 -21.04
CA SER A 166 -3.71 17.92 -21.22
C SER A 166 -4.41 18.78 -20.15
N GLY A 167 -5.16 18.17 -19.24
CA GLY A 167 -5.92 18.80 -18.18
C GLY A 167 -6.34 17.75 -17.15
N ASN A 168 -7.61 17.75 -16.77
CA ASN A 168 -8.21 16.76 -15.88
C ASN A 168 -9.43 16.13 -16.54
N TYR A 169 -9.22 15.60 -17.75
CA TYR A 169 -10.28 15.06 -18.59
C TYR A 169 -10.05 13.59 -18.87
N PHE A 170 -9.72 12.85 -17.81
CA PHE A 170 -9.49 11.42 -17.87
C PHE A 170 -10.05 10.69 -16.64
N THR A 171 -10.34 9.41 -16.82
CA THR A 171 -10.62 8.45 -15.75
C THR A 171 -9.78 7.21 -15.96
N VAL A 172 -9.45 6.53 -14.87
CA VAL A 172 -8.64 5.31 -14.87
C VAL A 172 -9.40 4.19 -14.18
N ASP A 173 -9.21 2.97 -14.66
CA ASP A 173 -9.85 1.77 -14.13
C ASP A 173 -8.89 0.56 -14.19
N ASP A 174 -9.19 -0.49 -13.42
CA ASP A 174 -8.51 -1.80 -13.45
C ASP A 174 -6.97 -1.74 -13.44
N ILE A 175 -6.39 -1.04 -12.46
CA ILE A 175 -4.92 -0.92 -12.35
C ILE A 175 -4.31 -2.24 -11.89
N THR A 176 -3.39 -2.78 -12.67
CA THR A 176 -2.71 -4.05 -12.44
C THR A 176 -1.20 -3.86 -12.45
N ALA A 177 -0.51 -4.43 -11.47
CA ALA A 177 0.95 -4.48 -11.43
C ALA A 177 1.42 -5.68 -10.59
N ASP A 178 2.64 -6.15 -10.84
CA ASP A 178 3.22 -7.22 -10.04
C ASP A 178 3.42 -6.73 -8.59
N LEU A 179 2.95 -7.49 -7.59
CA LEU A 179 2.91 -7.10 -6.16
C LEU A 179 1.75 -6.20 -5.72
N LEU A 180 0.86 -5.78 -6.61
CA LEU A 180 -0.46 -5.32 -6.17
C LEU A 180 -1.31 -6.52 -5.76
N THR A 181 -2.17 -6.35 -4.75
CA THR A 181 -3.06 -7.43 -4.30
C THR A 181 -4.51 -7.22 -4.70
N GLY A 182 -4.89 -6.00 -5.13
CA GLY A 182 -6.29 -5.63 -5.33
C GLY A 182 -7.10 -5.56 -4.03
N ASN A 183 -6.48 -5.76 -2.86
CA ASN A 183 -7.17 -5.75 -1.59
C ASN A 183 -6.96 -4.43 -0.84
N PRO A 184 -7.97 -3.94 -0.11
CA PRO A 184 -7.78 -2.84 0.83
C PRO A 184 -6.68 -3.15 1.83
N ARG A 185 -5.88 -2.16 2.19
CA ARG A 185 -4.93 -2.20 3.30
C ARG A 185 -5.76 -2.41 4.55
N GLY A 186 -5.59 -3.58 5.16
CA GLY A 186 -6.29 -3.91 6.39
C GLY A 186 -6.06 -2.79 7.40
N VAL A 187 -7.14 -2.17 7.86
CA VAL A 187 -7.09 -1.38 9.09
C VAL A 187 -6.73 -2.37 10.19
N PRO A 188 -5.74 -2.10 11.08
CA PRO A 188 -5.45 -3.00 12.19
C PRO A 188 -6.75 -3.33 12.90
N ASP A 189 -7.14 -4.61 12.83
CA ASP A 189 -8.45 -5.05 13.27
C ASP A 189 -8.60 -4.59 14.72
N SER A 190 -9.71 -3.96 15.07
CA SER A 190 -9.92 -3.43 16.43
C SER A 190 -9.67 -4.51 17.51
N LEU A 191 -9.87 -5.78 17.19
CA LEU A 191 -9.55 -6.94 18.03
C LEU A 191 -8.05 -7.10 18.31
N SER A 192 -7.18 -6.89 17.33
CA SER A 192 -5.72 -6.96 17.52
C SER A 192 -5.21 -5.78 18.38
N THR A 193 -5.81 -4.60 18.19
CA THR A 193 -5.52 -3.39 18.99
C THR A 193 -6.02 -3.54 20.44
N VAL A 194 -7.24 -4.05 20.63
CA VAL A 194 -7.83 -4.33 21.96
C VAL A 194 -7.07 -5.45 22.66
N SER A 195 -6.62 -6.49 21.94
CA SER A 195 -5.81 -7.55 22.51
C SER A 195 -4.45 -7.04 22.98
N ALA A 196 -3.76 -6.23 22.17
CA ALA A 196 -2.50 -5.61 22.56
C ALA A 196 -2.65 -4.72 23.80
N LEU A 197 -3.74 -3.94 23.88
CA LEU A 197 -4.06 -3.13 25.04
C LEU A 197 -4.38 -3.99 26.29
N ALA A 198 -5.15 -5.07 26.13
CA ALA A 198 -5.48 -6.00 27.21
C ALA A 198 -4.23 -6.71 27.74
N PHE A 199 -3.30 -7.12 26.87
CA PHE A 199 -2.01 -7.70 27.27
C PHE A 199 -1.12 -6.68 27.98
N ALA A 200 -1.05 -5.44 27.49
CA ALA A 200 -0.30 -4.37 28.14
C ALA A 200 -0.83 -4.10 29.56
N MET A 201 -2.17 -4.01 29.71
CA MET A 201 -2.82 -3.80 31.00
C MET A 201 -2.65 -5.01 31.94
N GLY A 202 -2.77 -6.23 31.44
CA GLY A 202 -2.54 -7.45 32.20
C GLY A 202 -1.09 -7.58 32.69
N GLY A 203 -0.10 -7.22 31.85
CA GLY A 203 1.31 -7.16 32.20
C GLY A 203 1.58 -6.15 33.32
N LEU A 204 0.99 -4.95 33.25
CA LEU A 204 1.08 -3.94 34.30
C LEU A 204 0.46 -4.40 35.63
N ALA A 205 -0.69 -5.10 35.59
CA ALA A 205 -1.32 -5.65 36.78
C ALA A 205 -0.46 -6.74 37.45
N LEU A 206 0.22 -7.58 36.67
CA LEU A 206 1.14 -8.59 37.17
C LEU A 206 2.41 -7.99 37.77
N LEU A 207 2.94 -6.91 37.18
CA LEU A 207 4.09 -6.18 37.72
C LEU A 207 3.75 -5.48 39.04
N ARG A 208 2.53 -4.94 39.19
CA ARG A 208 2.06 -4.32 40.45
C ARG A 208 2.02 -5.31 41.62
N ARG A 209 1.74 -6.59 41.36
CA ARG A 209 1.65 -7.64 42.40
C ARG A 209 3.01 -7.99 43.03
N LYS A 210 4.13 -7.63 42.39
CA LYS A 210 5.48 -7.94 42.86
C LYS A 210 6.08 -6.88 43.82
N TYR A 211 5.38 -5.76 44.04
CA TYR A 211 5.86 -4.63 44.85
C TYR A 211 5.03 -4.32 46.10
N HIS A 212 4.16 -5.23 46.54
CA HIS A 212 3.56 -5.14 47.88
C HIS A 212 4.36 -6.03 48.85
N PRO A 213 5.16 -5.44 49.77
CA PRO A 213 5.70 -6.14 50.94
C PRO A 213 4.60 -6.51 51.94
#